data_AF-A0A1I5I2X4-F1
#
_entry.id   AF-A0A1I5I2X4-F1
#
_cell.length_a   1.000
_cell.length_b   1.000
_cell.length_c   1.000
_cell.angle_alpha   90.00
_cell.angle_beta   90.00
_cell.angle_gamma   90.00
#
_symmetry.space_group_name_H-M   'P 1'
#
loop_
_entity.id
_entity.type
_entity.pdbx_description
1 polymer ?
#
loop_
_entity_poly.entity_id
_entity_poly.type
_entity_poly.pdbx_seq_one_letter_code
_entity_poly.pdbx_strand_id
1 'polypeptide(L)'
;MARDSVFQPVSSTKPITAAAVLMLVEDGRFGLDAPIAELAAPMVVRTPRSPVDDDVPAARPITVRDLLTFRAGYGFPSDFSLPQLQELFTVQTGGREARLRPEPGGWLARLARIPLPHQPGESWLYDTCADLQGILIARASGVPAAQRDRFARYYRSAENQPRAARGQPGLPRRPGPGLRRRDRGRSRAATAGPAAPEPALA
;
A
#
# COMPACT_ATOMS: atom_id res chain seq x y z
N MET A 1 -13.24 18.54 8.98
CA MET A 1 -12.75 17.15 9.14
C MET A 1 -12.43 16.91 10.61
N ALA A 2 -12.70 15.71 11.14
CA ALA A 2 -12.26 15.31 12.47
C ALA A 2 -10.92 14.54 12.39
N ARG A 3 -10.13 14.52 13.47
CA ARG A 3 -8.81 13.87 13.50
C ARG A 3 -8.88 12.36 13.19
N ASP A 4 -9.99 11.72 13.54
CA ASP A 4 -10.29 10.29 13.36
C ASP A 4 -11.13 10.01 12.11
N SER A 5 -11.19 10.96 11.16
CA SER A 5 -11.89 10.73 9.90
C SER A 5 -11.22 9.60 9.12
N VAL A 6 -12.00 8.61 8.71
CA VAL A 6 -11.52 7.49 7.88
C VAL A 6 -11.45 7.93 6.42
N PHE A 7 -10.32 7.64 5.78
CA PHE A 7 -10.09 7.90 4.35
C PHE A 7 -9.77 6.60 3.64
N GLN A 8 -10.21 6.50 2.39
CA GLN A 8 -9.66 5.49 1.50
C GLN A 8 -8.21 5.89 1.19
N PRO A 9 -7.22 5.04 1.51
CA PRO A 9 -5.81 5.41 1.37
C PRO A 9 -5.37 5.56 -0.10
N VAL A 10 -6.15 5.04 -1.06
CA VAL A 10 -5.83 5.03 -2.50
C VAL A 10 -4.36 4.62 -2.69
N SER A 11 -3.53 5.47 -3.31
CA SER A 11 -2.13 5.17 -3.59
C SER A 11 -1.18 5.40 -2.42
N SER A 12 -1.66 5.93 -1.30
CA SER A 12 -0.87 6.06 -0.06
C SER A 12 -0.58 4.69 0.59
N THR A 13 -1.12 3.59 0.05
CA THR A 13 -0.74 2.22 0.42
C THR A 13 0.61 1.79 -0.16
N LYS A 14 1.10 2.44 -1.23
CA LYS A 14 2.33 2.03 -1.93
C LYS A 14 3.57 2.05 -1.03
N PRO A 15 3.84 3.10 -0.22
CA PRO A 15 4.97 3.10 0.71
C PRO A 15 4.87 2.00 1.78
N ILE A 16 3.65 1.69 2.25
CA ILE A 16 3.41 0.62 3.23
C ILE A 16 3.74 -0.75 2.62
N THR A 17 3.32 -0.97 1.38
CA THR A 17 3.57 -2.22 0.64
C THR A 17 5.07 -2.37 0.33
N ALA A 18 5.73 -1.29 -0.09
CA ALA A 18 7.17 -1.28 -0.33
C ALA A 18 7.97 -1.60 0.96
N ALA A 19 7.59 -1.00 2.10
CA ALA A 19 8.20 -1.31 3.38
C ALA A 19 8.05 -2.79 3.77
N ALA A 20 6.87 -3.37 3.56
CA ALA A 20 6.64 -4.79 3.82
C ALA A 20 7.50 -5.70 2.92
N VAL A 21 7.72 -5.34 1.66
CA VAL A 21 8.67 -6.05 0.79
C VAL A 21 10.10 -5.94 1.32
N LEU A 22 10.53 -4.74 1.75
CA LEU A 22 11.87 -4.54 2.32
C LEU A 22 12.08 -5.35 3.61
N MET A 23 11.07 -5.46 4.47
CA MET A 23 11.14 -6.34 5.65
C MET A 23 11.37 -7.81 5.25
N LEU A 24 10.68 -8.30 4.21
CA LEU A 24 10.89 -9.66 3.72
C LEU A 24 12.29 -9.86 3.10
N VAL A 25 12.89 -8.80 2.55
CA VAL A 25 14.29 -8.80 2.10
C VAL A 25 15.24 -8.88 3.29
N GLU A 26 15.01 -8.07 4.33
CA GLU A 26 15.79 -8.11 5.58
C GLU A 26 15.71 -9.49 6.26
N ASP A 27 14.54 -10.12 6.24
CA ASP A 27 14.31 -11.48 6.74
C ASP A 27 14.91 -12.58 5.85
N GLY A 28 15.57 -12.22 4.73
CA GLY A 28 16.23 -13.16 3.83
C GLY A 28 15.28 -14.05 3.03
N ARG A 29 14.00 -13.69 2.89
CA ARG A 29 13.02 -14.45 2.10
C ARG A 29 13.35 -14.42 0.61
N PHE A 30 13.93 -13.32 0.15
CA PHE A 30 14.49 -13.12 -1.19
C PHE A 30 15.42 -11.89 -1.19
N GLY A 31 16.32 -11.79 -2.17
CA GLY A 31 17.18 -10.61 -2.35
C GLY A 31 16.54 -9.53 -3.22
N LEU A 32 17.09 -8.30 -3.19
CA LEU A 32 16.66 -7.20 -4.07
C LEU A 32 16.83 -7.53 -5.56
N ASP A 33 17.88 -8.27 -5.89
CA ASP A 33 18.20 -8.63 -7.28
C ASP A 33 17.64 -10.01 -7.66
N ALA A 34 16.82 -10.61 -6.79
CA ALA A 34 16.14 -11.87 -7.10
C ALA A 34 15.11 -11.65 -8.22
N PRO A 35 15.03 -12.56 -9.22
CA PRO A 35 14.05 -12.47 -10.28
C PRO A 35 12.64 -12.77 -9.76
N ILE A 36 11.64 -12.11 -10.34
CA ILE A 36 10.22 -12.41 -10.10
C ILE A 36 9.86 -13.62 -10.95
N ALA A 37 9.80 -14.80 -10.34
CA ALA A 37 9.68 -16.09 -11.03
C ALA A 37 8.46 -16.17 -11.96
N GLU A 38 7.37 -15.51 -11.60
CA GLU A 38 6.11 -15.55 -12.36
C GLU A 38 6.12 -14.62 -13.58
N LEU A 39 7.15 -13.79 -13.70
CA LEU A 39 7.42 -12.90 -14.83
C LEU A 39 8.83 -13.18 -15.40
N ALA A 40 9.29 -14.43 -15.32
CA ALA A 40 10.68 -14.80 -15.63
C ALA A 40 11.05 -14.69 -17.13
N ALA A 41 10.07 -14.66 -18.03
CA ALA A 41 10.27 -14.52 -19.47
C ALA A 41 9.32 -13.46 -20.07
N PRO A 42 9.48 -12.17 -19.70
CA PRO A 42 8.64 -11.13 -20.24
C PRO A 42 9.06 -10.77 -21.68
N MET A 43 8.08 -10.45 -22.51
CA MET A 43 8.30 -9.84 -23.82
C MET A 43 8.26 -8.32 -23.70
N VAL A 44 8.97 -7.63 -24.57
CA VAL A 44 9.09 -6.17 -24.61
C VAL A 44 8.86 -5.72 -26.03
N VAL A 45 8.01 -4.73 -26.25
CA VAL A 45 7.83 -4.20 -27.60
C VAL A 45 9.12 -3.55 -28.11
N ARG A 46 9.40 -3.69 -29.41
CA ARG A 46 10.65 -3.20 -30.01
C ARG A 46 10.85 -1.69 -29.81
N THR A 47 9.75 -0.95 -29.86
CA THR A 47 9.66 0.45 -29.44
C THR A 47 8.34 0.67 -28.70
N PRO A 48 8.22 1.68 -27.82
CA PRO A 48 6.97 1.94 -27.10
C PRO A 48 5.75 2.18 -28.00
N ARG A 49 5.95 2.54 -29.28
CA ARG A 49 4.89 2.75 -30.28
C ARG A 49 4.67 1.56 -31.22
N SER A 50 5.48 0.51 -31.10
CA SER A 50 5.28 -0.70 -31.88
C SER A 50 3.92 -1.33 -31.56
N PRO A 51 3.30 -2.04 -32.52
CA PRO A 51 2.22 -2.98 -32.25
C PRO A 51 2.60 -3.96 -31.13
N VAL A 52 1.59 -4.49 -30.42
CA VAL A 52 1.82 -5.41 -29.29
C VAL A 52 2.45 -6.75 -29.70
N ASP A 53 2.32 -7.13 -30.96
CA ASP A 53 2.90 -8.34 -31.55
C ASP A 53 4.29 -8.13 -32.19
N ASP A 54 4.78 -6.88 -32.28
CA ASP A 54 6.19 -6.57 -32.60
C ASP A 54 6.99 -6.45 -31.31
N ASP A 55 7.24 -7.61 -30.69
CA ASP A 55 7.96 -7.75 -29.44
C ASP A 55 9.23 -8.61 -29.56
N VAL A 56 10.06 -8.48 -28.54
CA VAL A 56 11.32 -9.19 -28.36
C VAL A 56 11.44 -9.66 -26.91
N PRO A 57 12.18 -10.73 -26.61
CA PRO A 57 12.45 -11.11 -25.23
C PRO A 57 13.10 -9.97 -24.45
N ALA A 58 12.73 -9.80 -23.18
CA ALA A 58 13.40 -8.85 -22.31
C ALA A 58 14.89 -9.19 -22.18
N ALA A 59 15.73 -8.15 -22.15
CA ALA A 59 17.19 -8.31 -22.07
C ALA A 59 17.66 -8.91 -20.73
N ARG A 60 16.82 -8.82 -19.70
CA ARG A 60 17.05 -9.40 -18.38
C ARG A 60 15.72 -9.67 -17.66
N PRO A 61 15.71 -10.52 -16.62
CA PRO A 61 14.53 -10.71 -15.77
C PRO A 61 14.13 -9.43 -15.02
N ILE A 62 12.84 -9.34 -14.67
CA ILE A 62 12.34 -8.37 -13.69
C ILE A 62 12.78 -8.80 -12.29
N THR A 63 13.27 -7.86 -11.49
CA THR A 63 13.76 -8.10 -10.12
C THR A 63 12.87 -7.46 -9.06
N VAL A 64 13.05 -7.85 -7.79
CA VAL A 64 12.41 -7.20 -6.64
C VAL A 64 12.74 -5.69 -6.59
N ARG A 65 13.97 -5.30 -6.92
CA ARG A 65 14.41 -3.91 -7.02
C ARG A 65 13.62 -3.13 -8.07
N ASP A 66 13.35 -3.75 -9.22
CA ASP A 66 12.54 -3.13 -10.27
C ASP A 66 11.11 -2.86 -9.79
N LEU A 67 10.52 -3.78 -9.01
CA LEU A 67 9.20 -3.56 -8.41
C LEU A 67 9.23 -2.40 -7.40
N LEU A 68 10.23 -2.36 -6.51
CA LEU A 68 10.36 -1.32 -5.49
C LEU A 68 10.60 0.08 -6.08
N THR A 69 11.27 0.13 -7.23
CA THR A 69 11.61 1.38 -7.92
C THR A 69 10.67 1.72 -9.07
N PHE A 70 9.60 0.94 -9.26
CA PHE A 70 8.62 1.12 -10.34
C PHE A 70 9.25 1.08 -11.75
N ARG A 71 10.29 0.28 -11.93
CA ARG A 71 11.05 0.12 -13.18
C ARG A 71 10.92 -1.26 -13.79
N ALA A 72 9.87 -2.01 -13.45
CA ALA A 72 9.67 -3.38 -13.96
C ALA A 72 9.28 -3.46 -15.44
N GLY A 73 9.03 -2.33 -16.10
CA GLY A 73 8.48 -2.28 -17.46
C GLY A 73 6.95 -2.36 -17.50
N TYR A 74 6.27 -2.68 -16.39
CA TYR A 74 4.81 -2.59 -16.27
C TYR A 74 4.37 -1.33 -15.53
N GLY A 75 3.39 -0.63 -16.08
CA GLY A 75 2.72 0.48 -15.41
C GLY A 75 2.20 1.53 -16.37
N PHE A 76 1.84 2.68 -15.80
CA PHE A 76 1.30 3.81 -16.54
C PHE A 76 2.43 4.79 -16.91
N PRO A 77 2.75 4.94 -18.21
CA PRO A 77 3.63 5.98 -18.71
C PRO A 77 2.89 7.34 -18.71
N SER A 78 3.58 8.40 -19.12
CA SER A 78 2.95 9.71 -19.35
C SER A 78 2.05 9.73 -20.58
N ASP A 79 2.35 8.89 -21.59
CA ASP A 79 1.57 8.78 -22.82
C ASP A 79 0.53 7.66 -22.69
N PHE A 80 -0.72 8.04 -22.45
CA PHE A 80 -1.80 7.07 -22.26
C PHE A 80 -2.32 6.43 -23.56
N SER A 81 -1.77 6.81 -24.71
CA SER A 81 -2.18 6.30 -26.03
C SER A 81 -1.42 5.05 -26.48
N LEU A 82 -0.37 4.63 -25.75
CA LEU A 82 0.46 3.51 -26.17
C LEU A 82 -0.34 2.19 -26.25
N PRO A 83 -0.12 1.35 -27.28
CA PRO A 83 -0.90 0.12 -27.50
C PRO A 83 -0.88 -0.84 -26.31
N GLN A 84 0.28 -1.02 -25.68
CA GLN A 84 0.49 -1.92 -24.54
C GLN A 84 -0.29 -1.45 -23.32
N LEU A 85 -0.50 -0.14 -23.17
CA LEU A 85 -1.28 0.41 -22.09
C LEU A 85 -2.78 0.15 -22.28
N GLN A 86 -3.28 0.13 -23.52
CA GLN A 86 -4.66 -0.25 -23.80
C GLN A 86 -4.92 -1.70 -23.38
N GLU A 87 -3.99 -2.61 -23.71
CA GLU A 87 -4.03 -3.99 -23.22
C GLU A 87 -3.93 -4.06 -21.69
N LEU A 88 -3.06 -3.26 -21.08
CA LEU A 88 -2.90 -3.20 -19.62
C LEU A 88 -4.22 -2.80 -18.93
N PHE A 89 -4.99 -1.88 -19.49
CA PHE A 89 -6.29 -1.50 -18.92
C PHE A 89 -7.34 -2.61 -18.95
N THR A 90 -7.19 -3.63 -19.79
CA THR A 90 -8.07 -4.81 -19.74
C THR A 90 -7.85 -5.65 -18.48
N VAL A 91 -6.67 -5.53 -17.86
CA VAL A 91 -6.24 -6.30 -16.67
C VAL A 91 -6.18 -5.41 -15.42
N GLN A 92 -5.86 -4.12 -15.58
CA GLN A 92 -5.66 -3.15 -14.50
C GLN A 92 -6.86 -2.20 -14.37
N THR A 93 -7.79 -2.53 -13.46
CA THR A 93 -9.08 -1.80 -13.31
C THR A 93 -9.02 -0.57 -12.38
N GLY A 94 -7.82 -0.03 -12.11
CA GLY A 94 -7.66 1.29 -11.46
C GLY A 94 -8.33 1.45 -10.09
N GLY A 95 -8.39 0.39 -9.27
CA GLY A 95 -8.91 0.43 -7.89
C GLY A 95 -10.42 0.67 -7.76
N ARG A 96 -11.14 0.98 -8.85
CA ARG A 96 -12.58 1.22 -8.87
C ARG A 96 -13.40 -0.04 -8.62
N GLU A 97 -12.84 -1.21 -8.92
CA GLU A 97 -13.55 -2.48 -8.85
C GLU A 97 -12.75 -3.55 -8.10
N ALA A 98 -12.35 -3.28 -6.86
CA ALA A 98 -11.74 -4.28 -5.97
C ALA A 98 -12.62 -5.55 -5.75
N ARG A 99 -13.90 -5.52 -6.16
CA ARG A 99 -14.83 -6.65 -6.14
C ARG A 99 -14.70 -7.58 -7.35
N LEU A 100 -14.11 -7.10 -8.45
CA LEU A 100 -13.98 -7.84 -9.72
C LEU A 100 -12.53 -8.22 -10.05
N ARG A 101 -11.59 -7.97 -9.12
CA ARG A 101 -10.21 -8.40 -9.33
C ARG A 101 -10.15 -9.94 -9.38
N PRO A 102 -9.55 -10.54 -10.42
CA PRO A 102 -9.34 -11.97 -10.48
C PRO A 102 -8.54 -12.45 -9.26
N GLU A 103 -8.60 -13.74 -8.97
CA GLU A 103 -7.65 -14.38 -8.04
C GLU A 103 -6.21 -14.00 -8.48
N PRO A 104 -5.30 -13.68 -7.53
CA PRO A 104 -3.95 -13.22 -7.84
C PRO A 104 -3.21 -13.98 -8.94
N GLY A 105 -3.32 -15.31 -9.00
CA GLY A 105 -2.74 -16.14 -10.05
C GLY A 105 -3.37 -15.88 -11.43
N GLY A 106 -4.70 -15.81 -11.49
CA GLY A 106 -5.43 -15.48 -12.74
C GLY A 106 -5.12 -14.07 -13.25
N TRP A 107 -4.98 -13.09 -12.35
CA TRP A 107 -4.57 -11.73 -12.73
C TRP A 107 -3.14 -11.71 -13.26
N LEU A 108 -2.20 -12.37 -12.58
CA LEU A 108 -0.80 -12.42 -12.96
C LEU A 108 -0.59 -13.12 -14.31
N ALA A 109 -1.33 -14.21 -14.56
CA ALA A 109 -1.30 -14.92 -15.84
C ALA A 109 -1.82 -14.06 -17.00
N ARG A 110 -2.77 -13.15 -16.75
CA ARG A 110 -3.24 -12.17 -17.74
C ARG A 110 -2.21 -11.07 -17.96
N LEU A 111 -1.63 -10.54 -16.89
CA LEU A 111 -0.59 -9.51 -16.98
C LEU A 111 0.63 -9.99 -17.76
N ALA A 112 1.09 -11.21 -17.50
CA ALA A 112 2.27 -11.80 -18.15
C ALA A 112 2.14 -11.97 -19.67
N ARG A 113 0.92 -11.89 -20.22
CA ARG A 113 0.68 -11.92 -21.68
C ARG A 113 0.81 -10.55 -22.34
N ILE A 114 0.91 -9.48 -21.57
CA ILE A 114 1.04 -8.12 -22.09
C ILE A 114 2.53 -7.81 -22.19
N PRO A 115 3.04 -7.47 -23.38
CA PRO A 115 4.44 -7.08 -23.54
C PRO A 115 4.72 -5.76 -22.82
N LEU A 116 5.92 -5.63 -22.27
CA LEU A 116 6.37 -4.43 -21.59
C LEU A 116 6.57 -3.29 -22.60
N PRO A 117 6.10 -2.05 -22.33
CA PRO A 117 6.46 -0.87 -23.11
C PRO A 117 7.96 -0.51 -23.05
N HIS A 118 8.67 -0.92 -22.00
CA HIS A 118 10.09 -0.62 -21.77
C HIS A 118 10.81 -1.81 -21.15
N GLN A 119 12.12 -1.96 -21.40
CA GLN A 119 12.90 -3.01 -20.76
C GLN A 119 12.91 -2.83 -19.24
N PRO A 120 13.02 -3.94 -18.46
CA PRO A 120 13.22 -3.86 -17.03
C PRO A 120 14.42 -2.97 -16.68
N GLY A 121 14.17 -1.98 -15.84
CA GLY A 121 15.15 -0.97 -15.43
C GLY A 121 15.17 0.29 -16.28
N GLU A 122 14.63 0.34 -17.49
CA GLU A 122 14.87 1.50 -18.37
C GLU A 122 13.95 2.69 -18.11
N SER A 123 12.75 2.48 -17.56
CA SER A 123 11.77 3.55 -17.38
C SER A 123 10.95 3.37 -16.11
N TRP A 124 10.60 4.49 -15.48
CA TRP A 124 9.69 4.51 -14.34
C TRP A 124 8.25 4.55 -14.84
N LEU A 125 7.41 3.64 -14.35
CA LEU A 125 6.01 3.51 -14.75
C LEU A 125 5.12 3.35 -13.53
N TYR A 126 4.05 4.13 -13.45
CA TYR A 126 3.24 4.18 -12.24
C TYR A 126 2.33 2.95 -12.06
N ASP A 127 1.94 2.74 -10.81
CA ASP A 127 0.87 1.83 -10.36
C ASP A 127 1.21 0.33 -10.30
N THR A 128 1.35 -0.36 -11.44
CA THR A 128 1.31 -1.84 -11.52
C THR A 128 2.32 -2.55 -10.62
N CYS A 129 3.51 -1.97 -10.43
CA CYS A 129 4.52 -2.54 -9.54
C CYS A 129 4.03 -2.70 -8.08
N ALA A 130 3.14 -1.83 -7.61
CA ALA A 130 2.59 -1.93 -6.25
C ALA A 130 1.66 -3.16 -6.08
N ASP A 131 0.89 -3.50 -7.11
CA ASP A 131 0.06 -4.70 -7.09
C ASP A 131 0.93 -5.97 -7.08
N LEU A 132 2.02 -5.97 -7.87
CA LEU A 132 3.01 -7.05 -7.88
C LEU A 132 3.72 -7.21 -6.52
N GLN A 133 4.06 -6.11 -5.85
CA GLN A 133 4.59 -6.15 -4.47
C GLN A 133 3.60 -6.82 -3.51
N GLY A 134 2.29 -6.54 -3.64
CA GLY A 134 1.25 -7.19 -2.85
C GLY A 134 1.20 -8.72 -3.05
N ILE A 135 1.37 -9.19 -4.28
CA ILE A 135 1.45 -10.61 -4.60
C ILE A 135 2.70 -11.24 -3.98
N LEU A 136 3.85 -10.57 -4.11
CA LEU A 136 5.12 -11.01 -3.54
C LEU A 136 5.02 -11.18 -2.02
N ILE A 137 4.44 -10.19 -1.33
CA ILE A 137 4.20 -10.26 0.13
C ILE A 137 3.31 -11.45 0.47
N ALA A 138 2.17 -11.62 -0.23
CA ALA A 138 1.23 -12.68 0.07
C ALA A 138 1.87 -14.08 -0.03
N ARG A 139 2.72 -14.29 -1.05
CA ARG A 139 3.43 -15.56 -1.24
C ARG A 139 4.53 -15.78 -0.21
N ALA A 140 5.35 -14.77 0.05
CA ALA A 140 6.51 -14.92 0.91
C ALA A 140 6.17 -14.94 2.41
N SER A 141 5.08 -14.30 2.82
CA SER A 141 4.64 -14.27 4.22
C SER A 141 3.84 -15.51 4.66
N GLY A 142 3.34 -16.31 3.72
CA GLY A 142 2.49 -17.46 4.03
C GLY A 142 1.17 -17.09 4.71
N VAL A 143 0.76 -15.81 4.66
CA VAL A 143 -0.49 -15.35 5.27
C VAL A 143 -1.67 -16.10 4.65
N PRO A 144 -2.51 -16.79 5.45
CA PRO A 144 -3.63 -17.55 4.92
C PRO A 144 -4.60 -16.66 4.13
N ALA A 145 -5.15 -17.18 3.03
CA ALA A 145 -6.16 -16.50 2.21
C ALA A 145 -7.31 -15.93 3.06
N ALA A 146 -7.74 -16.64 4.10
CA ALA A 146 -8.78 -16.19 5.02
C ALA A 146 -8.45 -14.87 5.75
N GLN A 147 -7.19 -14.64 6.11
CA GLN A 147 -6.74 -13.42 6.79
C GLN A 147 -6.67 -12.24 5.82
N ARG A 148 -6.17 -12.49 4.59
CA ARG A 148 -6.23 -11.53 3.48
C ARG A 148 -7.68 -11.14 3.17
N ASP A 149 -8.58 -12.11 3.10
CA ASP A 149 -9.99 -11.90 2.78
C ASP A 149 -10.72 -11.14 3.91
N ARG A 150 -10.32 -11.37 5.17
CA ARG A 150 -10.81 -10.58 6.31
C ARG A 150 -10.40 -9.12 6.20
N PHE A 151 -9.14 -8.86 5.84
CA PHE A 151 -8.65 -7.50 5.61
C PHE A 151 -9.39 -6.84 4.43
N ALA A 152 -9.55 -7.56 3.32
CA ALA A 152 -10.31 -7.09 2.16
C ALA A 152 -11.80 -6.85 2.47
N ARG A 153 -12.42 -7.64 3.34
CA ARG A 153 -13.79 -7.39 3.84
C ARG A 153 -13.86 -6.15 4.71
N TYR A 154 -12.88 -5.93 5.59
CA TYR A 154 -12.81 -4.73 6.43
C TYR A 154 -12.73 -3.46 5.58
N TYR A 155 -11.90 -3.44 4.54
CA TYR A 155 -11.83 -2.30 3.61
C TYR A 155 -13.07 -2.13 2.74
N ARG A 156 -13.79 -3.22 2.43
CA ARG A 156 -15.06 -3.18 1.68
C ARG A 156 -16.28 -2.90 2.55
N SER A 157 -16.13 -2.89 3.88
CA SER A 157 -17.25 -2.71 4.81
C SER A 157 -17.83 -1.31 4.66
N ALA A 158 -19.13 -1.17 4.95
CA ALA A 158 -19.81 0.12 4.90
C ALA A 158 -19.07 1.15 5.76
N GLU A 159 -18.52 0.76 6.91
CA GLU A 159 -17.78 1.60 7.87
C GLU A 159 -16.58 2.35 7.26
N ASN A 160 -15.88 1.75 6.30
CA ASN A 160 -14.72 2.34 5.62
C ASN A 160 -15.05 3.08 4.32
N GLN A 161 -16.34 3.22 3.95
CA GLN A 161 -16.76 4.02 2.80
C GLN A 161 -16.89 5.50 3.14
N PRO A 162 -16.55 6.42 2.21
CA PRO A 162 -16.68 7.86 2.40
C PRO A 162 -18.11 8.23 2.80
N ARG A 163 -18.25 9.03 3.87
CA ARG A 163 -19.55 9.44 4.45
C ARG A 163 -20.49 10.12 3.45
N ALA A 164 -19.96 10.72 2.39
CA ALA A 164 -20.76 11.37 1.34
C ALA A 164 -21.73 10.40 0.62
N ALA A 165 -21.50 9.09 0.67
CA ALA A 165 -22.42 8.08 0.12
C ALA A 165 -23.57 7.70 1.09
N ARG A 166 -23.62 8.27 2.31
CA ARG A 166 -24.64 7.94 3.32
C ARG A 166 -25.50 9.15 3.62
N GLY A 167 -26.66 9.23 2.98
CA GLY A 167 -27.73 10.14 3.37
C GLY A 167 -28.41 9.71 4.67
N GLN A 168 -27.72 9.77 5.82
CA GLN A 168 -28.35 9.64 7.14
C GLN A 168 -27.70 10.49 8.25
N PRO A 169 -28.46 10.92 9.28
CA PRO A 169 -27.99 11.78 10.36
C PRO A 169 -27.02 11.05 11.28
N GLY A 170 -26.07 11.78 11.87
CA GLY A 170 -24.99 11.24 12.68
C GLY A 170 -25.46 10.40 13.88
N LEU A 171 -24.73 9.31 14.13
CA LEU A 171 -24.94 8.47 15.32
C LEU A 171 -24.73 9.27 16.62
N PRO A 172 -25.51 8.99 17.68
CA PRO A 172 -25.26 9.57 19.00
C PRO A 172 -23.90 9.11 19.53
N ARG A 173 -23.11 10.07 20.01
CA ARG A 173 -21.82 9.81 20.64
C ARG A 173 -22.03 8.94 21.88
N ARG A 174 -21.45 7.74 21.92
CA ARG A 174 -21.26 7.02 23.18
C ARG A 174 -20.30 7.83 24.06
N PRO A 175 -20.61 8.07 25.34
CA PRO A 175 -19.64 8.64 26.25
C PRO A 175 -18.49 7.64 26.39
N GLY A 176 -17.27 8.07 26.05
CA GLY A 176 -16.07 7.30 26.38
C GLY A 176 -15.94 7.17 27.91
N PRO A 177 -15.27 6.12 28.41
CA PRO A 177 -15.03 5.98 29.83
C PRO A 177 -14.28 7.23 30.31
N GLY A 178 -14.93 8.00 31.18
CA GLY A 178 -14.39 9.25 31.71
C GLY A 178 -13.05 8.99 32.38
N LEU A 179 -11.97 9.49 31.78
CA LEU A 179 -10.72 9.70 32.47
C LEU A 179 -10.99 10.69 33.59
N ARG A 180 -11.26 10.17 34.80
CA ARG A 180 -11.31 10.97 36.02
C ARG A 180 -9.93 11.59 36.19
N ARG A 181 -9.79 12.87 35.83
CA ARG A 181 -8.73 13.74 36.33
C ARG A 181 -8.83 13.67 37.86
N ARG A 182 -7.82 13.08 38.51
CA ARG A 182 -7.65 13.24 39.95
C ARG A 182 -7.37 14.72 40.21
N ASP A 183 -8.41 15.43 40.60
CA ASP A 183 -8.30 16.77 41.14
C ASP A 183 -7.60 16.66 42.50
N ARG A 184 -6.30 17.01 42.57
CA ARG A 184 -5.64 17.22 43.86
C ARG A 184 -6.02 18.61 44.37
N GLY A 185 -7.28 18.70 44.81
CA GLY A 185 -7.81 19.84 45.55
C GLY A 185 -7.34 19.79 47.01
N ARG A 186 -6.56 20.80 47.36
CA ARG A 186 -6.26 21.35 48.69
C ARG A 186 -7.20 20.89 49.83
N SER A 187 -6.61 20.42 50.92
CA SER A 187 -7.19 20.51 52.26
C SER A 187 -6.40 21.53 53.09
N ARG A 188 -7.07 22.61 53.51
CA ARG A 188 -6.74 23.47 54.66
C ARG A 188 -7.22 22.72 55.92
N ALA A 189 -6.74 22.86 57.13
CA ALA A 189 -5.60 23.52 57.77
C ALA A 189 -5.53 22.89 59.19
N ALA A 190 -4.34 22.80 59.79
CA ALA A 190 -4.23 22.68 61.25
C ALA A 190 -2.95 23.41 61.69
N THR A 191 -3.17 24.34 62.61
CA THR A 191 -2.25 25.27 63.26
C THR A 191 -1.25 24.58 64.19
N ALA A 192 0.02 24.99 64.15
CA ALA A 192 0.95 24.97 65.29
C ALA A 192 2.05 26.01 65.07
N GLY A 193 2.52 26.61 66.16
CA GLY A 193 3.27 27.87 66.26
C GLY A 193 4.75 27.86 65.83
N PRO A 194 5.48 28.96 66.12
CA PRO A 194 6.60 29.43 65.31
C PRO A 194 7.96 28.91 65.80
N ALA A 195 8.91 28.75 64.86
CA ALA A 195 10.32 28.55 65.18
C ALA A 195 11.22 29.34 64.20
N ALA A 196 11.91 30.33 64.78
CA ALA A 196 13.17 31.03 64.48
C ALA A 196 13.76 31.14 63.05
N PRO A 197 14.45 32.28 62.75
CA PRO A 197 15.09 32.52 61.46
C PRO A 197 16.51 31.91 61.39
N GLU A 198 16.88 31.37 60.23
CA GLU A 198 18.30 31.15 59.88
C GLU A 198 18.86 32.34 59.07
N PRO A 199 20.14 32.68 59.26
CA PRO A 199 20.74 33.89 58.73
C PRO A 199 21.26 33.75 57.29
N ALA A 200 21.38 34.91 56.64
CA ALA A 200 21.95 35.11 55.33
C ALA A 200 23.49 35.06 55.34
N LEU A 201 24.02 34.52 54.24
CA LEU A 201 25.31 34.81 53.56
C LEU A 201 26.64 34.72 54.33
N ALA A 202 27.52 33.89 53.77
CA ALA A 202 28.86 34.30 53.33
C ALA A 202 29.16 33.66 51.97
#